data_AF-A0A2A6CTJ8-F1
#
_entry.id   AF-A0A2A6CTJ8-F1
#
_cell.length_a   1.000
_cell.length_b   1.000
_cell.length_c   1.000
_cell.angle_alpha   90.00
_cell.angle_beta   90.00
_cell.angle_gamma   90.00
#
_symmetry.space_group_name_H-M   'P 1'
#
loop_
_entity.id
_entity.type
_entity.pdbx_description
1 polymer ?
#
loop_
_entity_poly.entity_id
_entity_poly.type
_entity_poly.pdbx_seq_one_letter_code
_entity_poly.pdbx_strand_id
1 'polypeptide(L)'
;MVLSPISMTRGVSIILLFVASSISAKSCEWLGHAPVCGTYSCPRGWMELVKSGDMSSSFLAEFGDICTVGVKTLCCKMDTDGHTVKQGQRCTRQKNGCPNGQEKIGIERIAYFFLENEYYNICCDREIL
;
A
#
# COMPACT_ATOMS: atom_id res chain seq x y z
N MET A 1 22.06 44.94 53.61
CA MET A 1 21.38 43.64 53.76
C MET A 1 20.90 43.22 52.39
N VAL A 2 21.26 41.98 52.03
CA VAL A 2 21.08 41.34 50.72
C VAL A 2 19.68 40.74 50.68
N LEU A 3 18.91 40.94 49.60
CA LEU A 3 17.81 40.05 49.21
C LEU A 3 17.71 40.00 47.68
N SER A 4 17.90 38.79 47.18
CA SER A 4 17.98 38.32 45.80
C SER A 4 16.62 38.29 45.08
N PRO A 5 16.58 38.03 43.75
CA PRO A 5 15.41 38.21 42.90
C PRO A 5 14.48 36.99 42.90
N ILE A 6 13.17 37.23 42.84
CA ILE A 6 12.16 36.18 42.64
C ILE A 6 12.07 35.90 41.15
N SER A 7 12.70 34.79 40.77
CA SER A 7 12.47 34.04 39.53
C SER A 7 11.00 33.65 39.43
N MET A 8 10.36 33.98 38.30
CA MET A 8 9.01 33.51 37.98
C MET A 8 9.01 33.00 36.54
N THR A 9 9.29 31.70 36.44
CA THR A 9 9.23 30.86 35.25
C THR A 9 7.81 30.84 34.68
N ARG A 10 7.58 31.55 33.58
CA ARG A 10 6.39 31.37 32.74
C ARG A 10 6.64 30.22 31.76
N GLY A 11 6.38 29.01 32.21
CA GLY A 11 6.30 27.83 31.36
C GLY A 11 5.11 27.96 30.41
N VAL A 12 5.39 28.28 29.14
CA VAL A 12 4.41 28.21 28.06
C VAL A 12 4.25 26.74 27.69
N SER A 13 3.23 26.10 28.25
CA SER A 13 2.87 24.71 27.94
C SER A 13 2.23 24.68 26.55
N ILE A 14 3.04 24.44 25.51
CA ILE A 14 2.56 24.21 24.15
C ILE A 14 1.89 22.83 24.13
N ILE A 15 0.56 22.82 24.16
CA ILE A 15 -0.26 21.62 23.98
C ILE A 15 -0.10 21.18 22.51
N LEU A 16 0.75 20.18 22.28
CA LEU A 16 0.84 19.45 21.01
C LEU A 16 -0.45 18.65 20.83
N LEU A 17 -1.44 19.24 20.15
CA LEU A 17 -2.60 18.53 19.62
C LEU A 17 -2.11 17.60 18.51
N PHE A 18 -1.71 16.39 18.87
CA PHE A 18 -1.60 15.28 17.93
C PHE A 18 -3.01 14.97 17.42
N VAL A 19 -3.38 15.57 16.28
CA VAL A 19 -4.51 15.11 15.48
C VAL A 19 -4.12 13.72 14.98
N ALA A 20 -4.52 12.69 15.72
CA ALA A 20 -4.44 11.31 15.27
C ALA A 20 -5.43 11.17 14.10
N SER A 21 -4.96 11.50 12.90
CA SER A 21 -5.65 11.17 11.67
C SER A 21 -5.77 9.66 11.62
N SER A 22 -6.90 9.16 12.13
CA SER A 22 -7.33 7.79 11.93
C SER A 22 -7.79 7.71 10.48
N ILE A 23 -6.83 7.75 9.56
CA ILE A 23 -7.07 7.31 8.19
C ILE A 23 -7.47 5.85 8.37
N SER A 24 -8.76 5.59 8.20
CA SER A 24 -9.29 4.23 8.07
C SER A 24 -8.69 3.67 6.79
N ALA A 25 -7.41 3.28 6.85
CA ALA A 25 -6.73 2.62 5.76
C ALA A 25 -7.56 1.38 5.45
N LYS A 26 -8.07 1.28 4.23
CA LYS A 26 -8.71 0.03 3.82
C LYS A 26 -7.68 -1.06 4.05
N SER A 27 -8.09 -2.09 4.78
CA SER A 27 -7.16 -3.15 5.19
C SER A 27 -6.82 -3.96 3.96
N CYS A 28 -5.70 -3.61 3.34
CA CYS A 28 -5.09 -4.33 2.24
C CYS A 28 -3.89 -5.11 2.76
N GLU A 29 -3.79 -6.38 2.38
CA GLU A 29 -2.70 -7.26 2.77
C GLU A 29 -2.21 -8.08 1.58
N TRP A 30 -0.89 -8.29 1.50
CA TRP A 30 -0.31 -9.21 0.53
C TRP A 30 -0.35 -10.64 1.08
N LEU A 31 -1.00 -11.53 0.33
CA LEU A 31 -0.96 -12.95 0.59
C LEU A 31 0.19 -13.61 -0.16
N GLY A 32 1.06 -14.28 0.59
CA GLY A 32 2.21 -15.03 0.09
C GLY A 32 3.53 -14.38 0.47
N HIS A 33 4.47 -15.21 0.94
CA HIS A 33 5.76 -14.76 1.44
C HIS A 33 6.87 -15.22 0.50
N ALA A 34 7.85 -14.35 0.27
CA ALA A 34 9.02 -14.71 -0.50
C ALA A 34 9.94 -15.59 0.37
N PRO A 35 10.81 -16.42 -0.22
CA PRO A 35 11.05 -16.58 -1.66
C PRO A 35 10.06 -17.52 -2.35
N VAL A 36 9.35 -18.39 -1.62
CA VAL A 36 8.36 -19.33 -2.17
C VAL A 36 6.95 -18.81 -1.90
N CYS A 37 6.42 -18.11 -2.88
CA CYS A 37 5.04 -17.61 -2.87
C CYS A 37 4.07 -18.70 -3.34
N GLY A 38 2.77 -18.46 -3.17
CA GLY A 38 1.72 -19.44 -3.47
C GLY A 38 0.84 -19.03 -4.64
N THR A 39 -0.36 -19.60 -4.71
CA THR A 39 -1.43 -19.13 -5.61
C THR A 39 -2.65 -18.85 -4.75
N TYR A 40 -2.50 -17.89 -3.84
CA TYR A 40 -3.52 -17.59 -2.84
C TYR A 40 -4.69 -16.85 -3.49
N SER A 41 -5.89 -17.39 -3.31
CA SER A 41 -7.13 -16.65 -3.47
C SER A 41 -7.37 -15.81 -2.23
N CYS A 42 -7.92 -14.61 -2.40
CA CYS A 42 -8.32 -13.80 -1.26
C CYS A 42 -9.39 -14.50 -0.40
N PRO A 43 -9.35 -14.35 0.94
CA PRO A 43 -10.34 -14.93 1.83
C PRO A 43 -11.75 -14.37 1.56
N ARG A 44 -12.79 -15.06 2.05
CA ARG A 44 -14.17 -14.59 1.90
C ARG A 44 -14.33 -13.19 2.51
N GLY A 45 -14.99 -12.29 1.77
CA GLY A 45 -15.18 -10.89 2.17
C GLY A 45 -14.03 -9.96 1.77
N TRP A 46 -13.01 -10.49 1.09
CA TRP A 46 -11.90 -9.73 0.54
C TRP A 46 -11.89 -9.83 -0.98
N MET A 47 -11.35 -8.81 -1.63
CA MET A 47 -11.21 -8.74 -3.08
C MET A 47 -9.75 -8.78 -3.50
N GLU A 48 -9.48 -9.50 -4.59
CA GLU A 48 -8.18 -9.48 -5.25
C GLU A 48 -8.06 -8.20 -6.09
N LEU A 49 -7.05 -7.38 -5.80
CA LEU A 49 -6.71 -6.21 -6.59
C LEU A 49 -5.60 -6.50 -7.60
N VAL A 50 -4.56 -7.22 -7.16
CA VAL A 50 -3.36 -7.48 -7.95
C VAL A 50 -2.82 -8.85 -7.61
N LYS A 51 -2.26 -9.52 -8.61
CA LYS A 51 -1.48 -10.75 -8.44
C LYS A 51 -0.16 -10.59 -9.20
N SER A 52 0.97 -10.75 -8.50
CA SER A 52 2.30 -10.62 -9.10
C SER A 52 3.35 -11.43 -8.36
N GLY A 53 4.28 -12.04 -9.09
CA GLY A 53 5.44 -12.73 -8.53
C GLY A 53 6.68 -11.84 -8.43
N ASP A 54 6.71 -10.72 -9.14
CA ASP A 54 7.93 -9.94 -9.37
C ASP A 54 7.63 -8.44 -9.29
N MET A 55 7.37 -7.96 -8.08
CA MET A 55 7.05 -6.57 -7.79
C MET A 55 7.94 -6.06 -6.66
N SER A 56 8.48 -4.85 -6.81
CA SER A 56 9.66 -4.40 -6.03
C SER A 56 9.38 -3.33 -4.98
N SER A 57 8.14 -2.85 -4.84
CA SER A 57 7.74 -1.90 -3.78
C SER A 57 6.24 -1.70 -3.76
N SER A 58 5.67 -1.46 -2.57
CA SER A 58 4.31 -0.93 -2.39
C SER A 58 4.24 -0.09 -1.11
N PHE A 59 3.53 1.03 -1.16
CA PHE A 59 3.31 1.89 0.02
C PHE A 59 2.07 1.46 0.82
N LEU A 60 1.17 0.66 0.21
CA LEU A 60 -0.09 0.24 0.82
C LEU A 60 0.09 -0.89 1.83
N ALA A 61 1.00 -1.80 1.51
CA ALA A 61 1.36 -2.93 2.35
C ALA A 61 2.79 -3.33 1.99
N GLU A 62 3.53 -3.84 2.96
CA GLU A 62 4.88 -4.31 2.75
C GLU A 62 4.85 -5.51 1.77
N PHE A 63 5.24 -5.28 0.52
CA PHE A 63 5.29 -6.33 -0.52
C PHE A 63 6.39 -7.37 -0.19
N GLY A 64 7.37 -6.99 0.63
CA GLY A 64 8.56 -7.80 0.92
C GLY A 64 9.41 -8.03 -0.34
N ASP A 65 10.14 -9.14 -0.36
CA ASP A 65 10.99 -9.55 -1.48
C ASP A 65 10.21 -10.16 -2.67
N ILE A 66 10.89 -10.25 -3.82
CA ILE A 66 10.42 -10.91 -5.05
C ILE A 66 10.22 -12.42 -4.81
N CYS A 67 9.20 -13.01 -5.42
CA CYS A 67 8.98 -14.45 -5.40
C CYS A 67 9.91 -15.15 -6.39
N THR A 68 10.64 -16.16 -5.93
CA THR A 68 11.37 -17.09 -6.83
C THR A 68 10.42 -18.09 -7.48
N VAL A 69 9.39 -18.52 -6.74
CA VAL A 69 8.36 -19.46 -7.21
C VAL A 69 6.99 -18.95 -6.76
N GLY A 70 5.98 -19.03 -7.63
CA GLY A 70 4.60 -18.62 -7.34
C GLY A 70 4.37 -17.12 -7.46
N VAL A 71 3.25 -16.64 -6.89
CA VAL A 71 2.81 -15.24 -6.96
C VAL A 71 2.26 -14.76 -5.62
N LYS A 72 2.34 -13.47 -5.33
CA LYS A 72 1.61 -12.84 -4.24
C LYS A 72 0.30 -12.27 -4.76
N THR A 73 -0.66 -12.13 -3.86
CA THR A 73 -1.96 -11.56 -4.18
C THR A 73 -2.27 -10.43 -3.19
N LEU A 74 -2.52 -9.21 -3.68
CA LEU A 74 -2.99 -8.10 -2.84
C LEU A 74 -4.49 -8.26 -2.64
N CYS A 75 -4.87 -8.52 -1.41
CA CYS A 75 -6.24 -8.67 -0.98
C CYS A 75 -6.64 -7.46 -0.17
N CYS A 76 -7.77 -6.83 -0.51
CA CYS A 76 -8.32 -5.74 0.28
C CYS A 76 -9.70 -6.11 0.80
N LYS A 77 -9.99 -5.74 2.05
CA LYS A 77 -11.29 -5.96 2.65
C LYS A 77 -12.34 -5.10 1.93
N MET A 78 -13.49 -5.69 1.62
CA MET A 78 -14.60 -4.94 1.05
C MET A 78 -15.22 -4.04 2.13
N ASP A 79 -15.55 -2.80 1.78
CA ASP A 79 -16.38 -1.95 2.64
C ASP A 79 -17.77 -2.58 2.81
N THR A 80 -18.35 -2.44 4.00
CA THR A 80 -19.64 -3.04 4.40
C THR A 80 -20.82 -2.65 3.51
N ASP A 81 -20.65 -1.61 2.68
CA ASP A 81 -21.67 -1.12 1.77
C ASP A 81 -21.85 -2.00 0.52
N GLY A 82 -21.10 -3.11 0.41
CA GLY A 82 -21.41 -4.17 -0.54
C GLY A 82 -21.36 -3.73 -2.00
N HIS A 83 -20.69 -2.61 -2.30
CA HIS A 83 -20.44 -2.21 -3.67
C HIS A 83 -19.69 -3.35 -4.35
N THR A 84 -20.36 -4.02 -5.29
CA THR A 84 -19.84 -5.12 -6.07
C THR A 84 -18.71 -4.60 -6.97
N VAL A 85 -17.52 -4.43 -6.41
CA VAL A 85 -16.35 -4.02 -7.18
C VAL A 85 -16.01 -5.19 -8.08
N LYS A 86 -16.17 -5.01 -9.40
CA LYS A 86 -15.78 -6.03 -10.37
C LYS A 86 -14.30 -6.36 -10.17
N GLN A 87 -14.03 -7.62 -9.85
CA GLN A 87 -12.67 -8.17 -9.73
C GLN A 87 -11.84 -7.76 -10.97
N GLY A 88 -10.69 -7.12 -10.75
CA GLY A 88 -9.70 -6.87 -11.79
C GLY A 88 -9.86 -5.62 -12.67
N GLN A 89 -10.86 -4.74 -12.45
CA GLN A 89 -11.07 -3.59 -13.34
C GLN A 89 -10.56 -2.23 -12.86
N ARG A 90 -10.07 -2.12 -11.61
CA ARG A 90 -9.66 -0.82 -11.05
C ARG A 90 -8.16 -0.63 -10.87
N CYS A 91 -7.36 -1.66 -11.16
CA CYS A 91 -5.91 -1.57 -11.21
C CYS A 91 -5.41 -1.87 -12.62
N THR A 92 -4.53 -1.04 -13.15
CA THR A 92 -3.98 -1.18 -14.50
C THR A 92 -2.45 -1.16 -14.49
N ARG A 93 -1.85 -1.81 -15.49
CA ARG A 93 -0.40 -1.76 -15.74
C ARG A 93 -0.10 -0.59 -16.65
N GLN A 94 0.80 0.30 -16.22
CA GLN A 94 1.17 1.48 -16.97
C GLN A 94 2.68 1.62 -17.09
N LYS A 95 3.18 1.75 -18.33
CA LYS A 95 4.62 1.94 -18.59
C LYS A 95 5.09 3.36 -18.21
N ASN A 96 4.22 4.35 -18.34
CA ASN A 96 4.56 5.78 -18.24
C ASN A 96 3.96 6.46 -16.99
N GLY A 97 3.99 5.79 -15.83
CA GLY A 97 3.40 6.31 -14.59
C GLY A 97 1.87 6.16 -14.54
N CYS A 98 1.27 6.58 -13.42
CA CYS A 98 -0.17 6.42 -13.20
C CYS A 98 -0.96 7.64 -13.71
N PRO A 99 -2.11 7.43 -14.38
CA PRO A 99 -2.98 8.51 -14.81
C PRO A 99 -3.59 9.24 -13.62
N ASN A 100 -4.11 10.46 -13.86
CA ASN A 100 -4.75 11.27 -12.83
C ASN A 100 -5.91 10.51 -12.15
N GLY A 101 -5.98 10.60 -10.82
CA GLY A 101 -6.96 9.88 -10.01
C GLY A 101 -6.52 8.48 -9.58
N GLN A 102 -5.43 7.96 -10.17
CA GLN A 102 -4.82 6.70 -9.74
C GLN A 102 -3.57 6.93 -8.90
N GLU A 103 -3.26 5.92 -8.09
CA GLU A 103 -2.10 5.89 -7.22
C GLU A 103 -1.23 4.68 -7.55
N LYS A 104 0.09 4.90 -7.52
CA LYS A 104 1.08 3.88 -7.86
C LYS A 104 1.29 2.97 -6.67
N ILE A 105 0.66 1.81 -6.70
CA ILE A 105 0.78 0.83 -5.62
C ILE A 105 2.01 -0.04 -5.74
N GLY A 106 2.73 0.00 -6.86
CA GLY A 106 4.05 -0.57 -6.99
C GLY A 106 4.54 -0.70 -8.42
N ILE A 107 5.64 -1.42 -8.59
CA ILE A 107 6.29 -1.63 -9.89
C ILE A 107 6.45 -3.13 -10.10
N GLU A 108 5.84 -3.65 -11.15
CA GLU A 108 5.98 -5.03 -11.60
C GLU A 108 7.07 -5.11 -12.68
N ARG A 109 7.98 -6.06 -12.53
CA ARG A 109 8.97 -6.41 -13.54
C ARG A 109 8.45 -7.57 -14.36
N ILE A 110 8.45 -7.43 -15.68
CA ILE A 110 8.17 -8.51 -16.62
C ILE A 110 9.46 -8.84 -17.35
N ALA A 111 10.02 -10.01 -17.04
CA ALA A 111 11.20 -10.55 -17.69
C ALA A 111 10.78 -11.60 -18.72
N TYR A 112 11.07 -11.35 -19.99
CA TYR A 112 10.96 -12.38 -21.04
C TYR A 112 12.35 -12.94 -21.31
N PHE A 113 12.47 -14.25 -21.51
CA PHE A 113 13.74 -14.99 -21.66
C PHE A 113 14.76 -14.38 -22.66
N PHE A 114 14.31 -13.57 -23.62
CA PHE A 114 15.14 -13.00 -24.68
C PHE A 114 15.01 -11.48 -24.85
N LEU A 115 14.28 -10.78 -23.98
CA LEU A 115 14.08 -9.33 -24.09
C LEU A 115 14.59 -8.61 -22.84
N GLU A 116 14.87 -7.31 -22.99
CA GLU A 116 15.15 -6.44 -21.86
C GLU A 116 13.99 -6.47 -20.85
N ASN A 117 14.32 -6.35 -19.57
CA ASN A 117 13.33 -6.29 -18.50
C ASN A 117 12.41 -5.08 -18.70
N GLU A 118 11.10 -5.31 -18.76
CA GLU A 118 10.13 -4.24 -18.78
C GLU A 118 9.57 -3.99 -17.38
N TYR A 119 9.38 -2.72 -17.04
CA TYR A 119 8.85 -2.30 -15.75
C TYR A 119 7.51 -1.60 -15.95
N TYR A 120 6.50 -2.04 -15.22
CA TYR A 120 5.15 -1.50 -15.26
C TYR A 120 4.76 -0.98 -13.89
N ASN A 121 4.25 0.24 -13.84
CA ASN A 121 3.59 0.77 -12.66
C ASN A 121 2.24 0.09 -12.53
N ILE A 122 1.94 -0.43 -11.34
CA ILE A 122 0.61 -0.89 -11.00
C ILE A 122 -0.15 0.28 -10.41
N CYS A 123 -1.19 0.73 -11.11
CA CYS A 123 -1.92 1.95 -10.82
C CYS A 123 -3.36 1.61 -10.47
N CYS A 124 -3.82 2.01 -9.28
CA CYS A 124 -5.16 1.73 -8.78
C CYS A 124 -5.91 3.02 -8.47
N ASP A 125 -7.22 3.07 -8.65
CA ASP A 125 -8.02 4.24 -8.29
C ASP A 125 -7.93 4.52 -6.78
N ARG A 126 -7.77 5.78 -6.36
CA ARG A 126 -7.66 6.11 -4.91
C ARG A 126 -8.87 5.68 -4.08
N GLU A 127 -10.04 5.58 -4.70
CA GLU A 127 -11.28 5.19 -4.01
C GLU A 127 -11.31 3.73 -3.57
N ILE A 128 -10.42 2.88 -4.11
CA ILE A 128 -10.29 1.47 -3.70
C ILE A 128 -9.16 1.21 -2.72
N LEU A 129 -8.29 2.20 -2.49
CA LEU A 129 -7.22 2.15 -1.50
C LEU A 129 -7.71 2.68 -0.16
#